data_AF-A0A0F2PRF5-F1
#
_entry.id   AF-A0A0F2PRF5-F1
#
_cell.length_a   1.000
_cell.length_b   1.000
_cell.length_c   1.000
_cell.angle_alpha   90.00
_cell.angle_beta   90.00
_cell.angle_gamma   90.00
#
_symmetry.space_group_name_H-M   'P 1'
#
loop_
_entity.id
_entity.type
_entity.pdbx_description
1 polymer ?
#
loop_
_entity_poly.entity_id
_entity_poly.type
_entity_poly.pdbx_seq_one_letter_code
_entity_poly.pdbx_strand_id
1 'polypeptide(L)'
;MADISAALVKELRERTGAGMMDCKKALTETSGDIEKAVDYLREKGLAAAAKKAGRIAAEGLVESYIHGAGRIGVLVEINCETDFVAKTDEFRALAKDIAMQIAASKPDFVRREDVAEEVIVREKEVLTAQAANEGKPEKIIQKMVEGRIDKFFKEICLLEQPFIKDPDMSVQQLINEKIAKIGENISIRRFVRYELGEGLQKRQDDLASEVAAVTKNC
;
A
#
# COMPACT_ATOMS: atom_id res chain seq x y z
N MET A 1 -28.34 -15.11 25.03
CA MET A 1 -27.62 -14.80 23.78
C MET A 1 -28.51 -13.87 22.98
N ALA A 2 -28.00 -12.74 22.49
CA ALA A 2 -28.77 -11.88 21.60
C ALA A 2 -29.20 -12.71 20.37
N ASP A 3 -30.47 -12.64 20.00
CA ASP A 3 -30.98 -13.38 18.84
C ASP A 3 -30.52 -12.64 17.57
N ILE A 4 -29.42 -13.10 16.97
CA ILE A 4 -28.82 -12.45 15.80
C ILE A 4 -29.63 -12.82 14.56
N SER A 5 -30.38 -11.85 14.03
CA SER A 5 -31.23 -12.07 12.85
C SER A 5 -30.41 -12.32 11.58
N ALA A 6 -30.95 -13.12 10.66
CA ALA A 6 -30.31 -13.39 9.38
C ALA A 6 -30.10 -12.11 8.53
N ALA A 7 -30.99 -11.13 8.69
CA ALA A 7 -30.87 -9.83 8.04
C ALA A 7 -29.65 -9.07 8.54
N LEU A 8 -29.39 -9.08 9.85
CA LEU A 8 -28.24 -8.40 10.45
C LEU A 8 -26.92 -9.06 10.02
N VAL A 9 -26.88 -10.39 9.95
CA VAL A 9 -25.71 -11.12 9.43
C VAL A 9 -25.47 -10.78 7.95
N LYS A 10 -26.54 -10.70 7.15
CA LYS A 10 -26.46 -10.32 5.74
C LYS A 10 -25.91 -8.90 5.57
N GLU A 11 -26.41 -7.95 6.36
CA GLU A 11 -25.95 -6.55 6.33
C GLU A 11 -24.46 -6.46 6.67
N LEU A 12 -24.01 -7.09 7.76
CA LEU A 12 -22.60 -7.07 8.13
C LEU A 12 -21.72 -7.74 7.04
N ARG A 13 -22.21 -8.82 6.43
CA ARG A 13 -21.52 -9.50 5.34
C ARG A 13 -21.40 -8.63 4.09
N GLU A 14 -22.43 -7.88 3.74
CA GLU A 14 -22.40 -6.95 2.61
C GLU A 14 -21.43 -5.80 2.86
N ARG A 15 -21.36 -5.29 4.09
CA ARG A 15 -20.42 -4.22 4.49
C ARG A 15 -18.96 -4.66 4.53
N THR A 16 -18.69 -5.87 5.02
CA THR A 16 -17.31 -6.32 5.33
C THR A 16 -16.76 -7.33 4.32
N GLY A 17 -17.63 -7.99 3.56
CA GLY A 17 -17.28 -9.11 2.70
C GLY A 17 -16.82 -10.38 3.44
N ALA A 18 -16.91 -10.42 4.76
CA ALA A 18 -16.45 -11.57 5.56
C ALA A 18 -17.36 -12.80 5.40
N GLY A 19 -16.85 -13.97 5.84
CA GLY A 19 -17.60 -15.23 5.81
C GLY A 19 -18.87 -15.17 6.66
N MET A 20 -19.93 -15.86 6.23
CA MET A 20 -21.24 -15.85 6.91
C MET A 20 -21.14 -16.18 8.41
N MET A 21 -20.33 -17.20 8.75
CA MET A 21 -20.14 -17.62 10.13
C MET A 21 -19.30 -16.63 10.95
N ASP A 22 -18.33 -15.97 10.32
CA ASP A 22 -17.53 -14.93 10.97
C ASP A 22 -18.39 -13.71 11.28
N CYS A 23 -19.26 -13.29 10.34
CA CYS A 23 -20.23 -12.22 10.58
C CYS A 23 -21.20 -12.57 11.72
N LYS A 24 -21.76 -13.78 11.72
CA LYS A 24 -22.67 -14.22 12.79
C LYS A 24 -21.95 -14.25 14.14
N LYS A 25 -20.71 -14.74 14.18
CA LYS A 25 -19.91 -14.78 15.40
C LYS A 25 -19.58 -13.37 15.89
N ALA A 26 -19.11 -12.49 15.01
CA ALA A 26 -18.82 -11.11 15.37
C ALA A 26 -20.05 -10.41 15.98
N LEU A 27 -21.23 -10.53 15.34
CA LEU A 27 -22.47 -9.98 15.88
C LEU A 27 -22.87 -10.61 17.21
N THR A 28 -22.60 -11.89 17.43
CA THR A 28 -22.88 -12.54 18.71
C THR A 28 -22.01 -11.97 19.82
N GLU A 29 -20.72 -11.78 19.56
CA GLU A 29 -19.73 -11.25 20.50
C GLU A 29 -19.96 -9.75 20.79
N THR A 30 -20.50 -9.01 19.82
CA THR A 30 -20.78 -7.57 19.95
C THR A 30 -22.24 -7.27 20.28
N SER A 31 -23.02 -8.29 20.65
CA SER A 31 -24.44 -8.15 21.01
C SER A 31 -25.30 -7.48 19.93
N GLY A 32 -25.00 -7.74 18.66
CA GLY A 32 -25.72 -7.21 17.49
C GLY A 32 -25.32 -5.80 17.06
N ASP A 33 -24.31 -5.20 17.70
CA ASP A 33 -23.79 -3.88 17.31
C ASP A 33 -22.93 -4.03 16.03
N ILE A 34 -23.41 -3.44 14.92
CA ILE A 34 -22.74 -3.54 13.62
C ILE A 34 -21.37 -2.89 13.63
N GLU A 35 -21.22 -1.67 14.16
CA GLU A 35 -19.94 -0.96 14.11
C GLU A 35 -18.88 -1.70 14.94
N LYS A 36 -19.26 -2.15 16.14
CA LYS A 36 -18.37 -3.00 16.94
C LYS A 36 -18.06 -4.32 16.24
N ALA A 37 -19.02 -4.90 15.51
CA ALA A 37 -18.78 -6.15 14.78
C ALA A 37 -17.81 -5.95 13.61
N VAL A 38 -17.84 -4.78 12.95
CA VAL A 38 -16.85 -4.40 11.94
C VAL A 38 -15.45 -4.32 12.57
N ASP A 39 -15.32 -3.61 13.70
CA ASP A 39 -14.05 -3.51 14.41
C ASP A 39 -13.54 -4.88 14.88
N TYR A 40 -14.43 -5.72 15.42
CA TYR A 40 -14.12 -7.09 15.81
C TYR A 40 -13.59 -7.92 14.63
N LEU A 41 -14.26 -7.84 13.47
CA LEU A 41 -13.83 -8.55 12.26
C LEU A 41 -12.48 -8.05 11.76
N ARG A 42 -12.22 -6.74 11.83
CA ARG A 42 -10.93 -6.15 11.46
C ARG A 42 -9.82 -6.66 12.37
N GLU A 43 -10.01 -6.65 13.68
CA GLU A 43 -9.03 -7.19 14.65
C GLU A 43 -8.76 -8.69 14.41
N LYS A 44 -9.81 -9.49 14.19
CA LYS A 44 -9.67 -10.91 13.86
C LYS A 44 -8.98 -11.12 12.52
N GLY A 45 -9.25 -10.27 11.54
CA GLY A 45 -8.59 -10.28 10.24
C GLY A 45 -7.08 -10.07 10.36
N LEU A 46 -6.66 -9.08 11.14
CA LEU A 46 -5.23 -8.84 11.45
C LEU A 46 -4.58 -10.06 12.10
N ALA A 47 -5.24 -10.66 13.09
CA ALA A 47 -4.73 -11.87 13.75
C ALA A 47 -4.67 -13.08 12.79
N ALA A 48 -5.65 -13.20 11.89
CA ALA A 48 -5.67 -14.24 10.87
C ALA A 48 -4.57 -14.05 9.82
N ALA A 49 -4.27 -12.81 9.42
CA ALA A 49 -3.18 -12.48 8.53
C ALA A 49 -1.83 -12.81 9.16
N ALA A 50 -1.60 -12.38 10.41
CA ALA A 50 -0.37 -12.69 11.16
C ALA A 50 -0.12 -14.20 11.29
N LYS A 51 -1.16 -15.00 11.55
CA LYS A 51 -1.05 -16.47 11.61
C LYS A 51 -0.72 -17.12 10.27
N LYS A 52 -1.05 -16.48 9.15
CA LYS A 52 -0.81 -17.00 7.80
C LYS A 52 0.46 -16.47 7.16
N ALA A 53 1.05 -15.38 7.68
CA ALA A 53 2.23 -14.75 7.13
C ALA A 53 3.43 -15.70 6.94
N GLY A 54 3.56 -16.73 7.80
CA GLY A 54 4.61 -17.75 7.69
C GLY A 54 4.34 -18.88 6.69
N ARG A 55 3.16 -18.92 6.05
CA ARG A 55 2.83 -19.92 5.04
C ARG A 55 3.47 -19.56 3.71
N ILE A 56 3.97 -20.57 3.01
CA ILE A 56 4.59 -20.39 1.71
C ILE A 56 3.51 -20.01 0.68
N ALA A 57 3.58 -18.79 0.16
CA ALA A 57 2.77 -18.31 -0.95
C ALA A 57 3.62 -18.40 -2.23
N ALA A 58 3.59 -19.55 -2.91
CA ALA A 58 4.40 -19.80 -4.11
C ALA A 58 3.60 -19.68 -5.43
N GLU A 59 2.26 -19.69 -5.33
CA GLU A 59 1.37 -19.45 -6.46
C GLU A 59 1.03 -17.96 -6.57
N GLY A 60 0.31 -17.53 -7.61
CA GLY A 60 -0.08 -16.13 -7.77
C GLY A 60 -0.10 -15.67 -9.22
N LEU A 61 0.12 -14.37 -9.44
CA LEU A 61 0.23 -13.80 -10.77
C LEU A 61 1.16 -12.59 -10.83
N VAL A 62 1.64 -12.31 -12.03
CA VAL A 62 2.29 -11.04 -12.37
C VAL A 62 1.27 -10.17 -13.08
N GLU A 63 0.95 -9.02 -12.50
CA GLU A 63 0.01 -8.05 -13.06
C GLU A 63 0.77 -6.91 -13.74
N SER A 64 0.27 -6.46 -14.89
CA SER A 64 0.80 -5.31 -15.62
C SER A 64 -0.19 -4.15 -15.64
N TYR A 65 0.29 -2.94 -15.44
CA TYR A 65 -0.54 -1.74 -15.55
C TYR A 65 0.17 -0.64 -16.35
N ILE A 66 -0.50 -0.13 -17.38
CA ILE A 66 -0.01 0.96 -18.23
C ILE A 66 -0.89 2.19 -18.01
N HIS A 67 -0.27 3.31 -17.67
CA HIS A 67 -0.98 4.55 -17.33
C HIS A 67 -0.56 5.71 -18.25
N GLY A 68 -1.47 6.68 -18.41
CA GLY A 68 -1.19 7.95 -19.09
C GLY A 68 -0.74 7.77 -20.54
N ALA A 69 -1.43 6.93 -21.32
CA ALA A 69 -1.08 6.64 -22.72
C ALA A 69 0.35 6.10 -22.93
N GLY A 70 0.82 5.23 -22.02
CA GLY A 70 2.13 4.59 -22.12
C GLY A 70 3.26 5.36 -21.43
N ARG A 71 2.95 6.44 -20.70
CA ARG A 71 3.95 7.23 -19.96
C ARG A 71 4.48 6.53 -18.72
N ILE A 72 3.67 5.68 -18.08
CA ILE A 72 4.06 4.90 -16.91
C ILE A 72 3.71 3.44 -17.15
N GLY A 73 4.64 2.53 -16.87
CA GLY A 73 4.43 1.09 -16.91
C GLY A 73 4.81 0.44 -15.60
N VAL A 74 3.97 -0.47 -15.10
CA VAL A 74 4.20 -1.22 -13.87
C VAL A 74 4.07 -2.72 -14.14
N LEU A 75 4.96 -3.50 -13.55
CA LEU A 75 4.82 -4.95 -13.39
C LEU A 75 4.93 -5.28 -11.90
N VAL A 76 3.99 -6.05 -11.35
CA VAL A 76 4.00 -6.46 -9.94
C VAL A 76 3.71 -7.95 -9.81
N GLU A 77 4.53 -8.64 -9.02
CA GLU A 77 4.32 -10.04 -8.65
C GLU A 77 3.63 -10.11 -7.29
N ILE A 78 2.44 -10.73 -7.27
CA ILE A 78 1.67 -10.96 -6.04
C ILE A 78 1.39 -12.44 -5.91
N ASN A 79 1.76 -12.99 -4.75
CA ASN A 79 1.61 -14.41 -4.45
C ASN A 79 0.42 -14.70 -3.55
N CYS A 80 -0.10 -15.92 -3.69
CA CYS A 80 -1.04 -16.59 -2.80
C CYS A 80 -0.62 -18.06 -2.58
N GLU A 81 -1.39 -18.82 -1.80
CA GLU A 81 -1.06 -20.22 -1.50
C GLU A 81 -1.45 -21.16 -2.65
N THR A 82 -2.54 -20.88 -3.38
CA THR A 82 -3.06 -21.78 -4.43
C THR A 82 -3.33 -21.10 -5.78
N ASP A 83 -3.20 -21.87 -6.86
CA ASP A 83 -3.48 -21.40 -8.23
C ASP A 83 -4.99 -21.12 -8.45
N PHE A 84 -5.87 -21.76 -7.69
CA PHE A 84 -7.30 -21.50 -7.69
C PHE A 84 -7.60 -20.07 -7.24
N VAL A 85 -7.01 -19.61 -6.14
CA VAL A 85 -7.18 -18.23 -5.64
C VAL A 85 -6.60 -17.23 -6.63
N ALA A 86 -5.43 -17.51 -7.21
CA ALA A 86 -4.79 -16.64 -8.20
C ALA A 86 -5.68 -16.35 -9.42
N LYS A 87 -6.60 -17.26 -9.76
CA LYS A 87 -7.51 -17.13 -10.91
C LYS A 87 -8.79 -16.37 -10.60
N THR A 88 -9.12 -16.14 -9.33
CA THR A 88 -10.36 -15.45 -8.92
C THR A 88 -10.37 -13.98 -9.31
N ASP A 89 -11.56 -13.45 -9.61
CA ASP A 89 -11.74 -12.03 -9.91
C ASP A 89 -11.32 -11.14 -8.75
N GLU A 90 -11.53 -11.59 -7.51
CA GLU A 90 -11.15 -10.84 -6.32
C GLU A 90 -9.62 -10.68 -6.17
N PHE A 91 -8.85 -11.75 -6.41
CA PHE A 91 -7.39 -11.69 -6.36
C PHE A 91 -6.83 -10.86 -7.53
N ARG A 92 -7.39 -11.01 -8.75
CA ARG A 92 -7.01 -10.21 -9.92
C ARG A 92 -7.31 -8.72 -9.71
N ALA A 93 -8.45 -8.39 -9.11
CA ALA A 93 -8.79 -7.01 -8.78
C ALA A 93 -7.81 -6.40 -7.77
N LEU A 94 -7.43 -7.16 -6.74
CA LEU A 94 -6.38 -6.74 -5.80
C LEU A 94 -5.07 -6.47 -6.55
N ALA A 95 -4.63 -7.37 -7.41
CA ALA A 95 -3.37 -7.20 -8.13
C ALA A 95 -3.35 -5.96 -9.03
N LYS A 96 -4.46 -5.69 -9.71
CA LYS A 96 -4.63 -4.46 -10.51
C LYS A 96 -4.60 -3.21 -9.64
N ASP A 97 -5.22 -3.24 -8.47
CA ASP A 97 -5.26 -2.12 -7.55
C ASP A 97 -3.88 -1.81 -6.98
N ILE A 98 -3.09 -2.84 -6.66
CA ILE A 98 -1.68 -2.69 -6.27
C ILE A 98 -0.84 -2.15 -7.42
N ALA A 99 -1.02 -2.63 -8.65
CA ALA A 99 -0.29 -2.11 -9.80
C ALA A 99 -0.58 -0.61 -10.05
N MET A 100 -1.83 -0.19 -9.86
CA MET A 100 -2.25 1.20 -9.96
C MET A 100 -1.71 2.06 -8.80
N GLN A 101 -1.69 1.52 -7.58
CA GLN A 101 -1.05 2.15 -6.42
C GLN A 101 0.42 2.45 -6.72
N ILE A 102 1.18 1.47 -7.23
CA ILE A 102 2.60 1.64 -7.57
C ILE A 102 2.76 2.72 -8.64
N ALA A 103 1.91 2.72 -9.67
CA ALA A 103 1.97 3.71 -10.75
C ALA A 103 1.83 5.15 -10.23
N ALA A 104 0.89 5.36 -9.30
CA ALA A 104 0.55 6.66 -8.73
C ALA A 104 1.51 7.12 -7.62
N SER A 105 1.81 6.25 -6.66
CA SER A 105 2.50 6.61 -5.40
C SER A 105 4.02 6.45 -5.48
N LYS A 106 4.54 5.85 -6.56
CA LYS A 106 5.99 5.72 -6.82
C LYS A 106 6.83 5.16 -5.64
N PRO A 107 6.44 4.05 -5.00
CA PRO A 107 7.28 3.42 -3.98
C PRO A 107 8.59 2.91 -4.59
N ASP A 108 9.65 2.91 -3.79
CA ASP A 108 10.96 2.34 -4.14
C ASP A 108 11.11 0.90 -3.60
N PHE A 109 10.44 0.59 -2.49
CA PHE A 109 10.54 -0.68 -1.78
C PHE A 109 9.16 -1.28 -1.53
N VAL A 110 9.09 -2.61 -1.35
CA VAL A 110 7.82 -3.24 -0.94
C VAL A 110 7.55 -2.97 0.54
N ARG A 111 8.54 -3.21 1.40
CA ARG A 111 8.42 -3.13 2.86
C ARG A 111 9.65 -2.49 3.51
N ARG A 112 9.55 -2.14 4.80
CA ARG A 112 10.64 -1.46 5.54
C ARG A 112 11.92 -2.31 5.59
N GLU A 113 11.76 -3.63 5.66
CA GLU A 113 12.87 -4.57 5.75
C GLU A 113 13.68 -4.68 4.44
N ASP A 114 13.15 -4.19 3.32
CA ASP A 114 13.87 -4.16 2.04
C ASP A 114 14.78 -2.94 1.91
N VAL A 115 14.66 -1.96 2.81
CA VAL A 115 15.45 -0.73 2.79
C VAL A 115 16.83 -1.01 3.40
N ALA A 116 17.90 -0.70 2.67
CA ALA A 116 19.26 -0.89 3.16
C ALA A 116 19.52 -0.04 4.41
N GLU A 117 20.12 -0.64 5.45
CA GLU A 117 20.46 0.03 6.72
C GLU A 117 21.27 1.31 6.49
N GLU A 118 22.15 1.31 5.51
CA GLU A 118 22.96 2.48 5.11
C GLU A 118 22.11 3.69 4.72
N VAL A 119 21.00 3.46 4.00
CA VAL A 119 20.05 4.52 3.60
C VAL A 119 19.35 5.07 4.83
N ILE A 120 18.94 4.20 5.76
CA ILE A 120 18.25 4.58 7.01
C ILE A 120 19.18 5.42 7.89
N VAL A 121 20.42 4.98 8.07
CA VAL A 121 21.44 5.70 8.85
C VAL A 121 21.70 7.07 8.22
N ARG A 122 21.91 7.11 6.91
CA ARG A 122 22.17 8.35 6.19
C ARG A 122 21.02 9.35 6.31
N GLU A 123 19.79 8.89 6.11
CA GLU A 123 18.61 9.74 6.23
C GLU A 123 18.45 10.26 7.66
N LYS A 124 18.69 9.41 8.66
CA LYS A 124 18.65 9.80 10.08
C LYS A 124 19.67 10.88 10.42
N GLU A 125 20.90 10.79 9.88
CA GLU A 125 21.93 11.82 10.04
C GLU A 125 21.48 13.16 9.44
N VAL A 126 20.97 13.14 8.20
CA VAL A 126 20.48 14.34 7.50
C VAL A 126 19.36 15.00 8.28
N LEU A 127 18.38 14.22 8.74
CA LEU A 127 17.24 14.72 9.51
C LEU A 127 17.64 15.26 10.89
N THR A 128 18.63 14.64 11.53
CA THR A 128 19.18 15.11 12.82
C THR A 128 19.91 16.44 12.63
N ALA A 129 20.74 16.57 11.60
CA ALA A 129 21.42 17.82 11.28
C ALA A 129 20.44 18.95 10.96
N GLN A 130 19.39 18.66 10.18
CA GLN A 130 18.31 19.62 9.91
C GLN A 130 17.62 20.07 11.20
N ALA A 131 17.24 19.14 12.07
CA ALA A 131 16.55 19.47 13.31
C ALA A 131 17.44 20.22 14.33
N ALA A 132 18.74 19.96 14.34
CA ALA A 132 19.72 20.70 15.15
C ALA A 132 19.86 22.15 14.68
N ASN A 133 19.89 22.38 13.36
CA ASN A 133 19.93 23.72 12.78
C ASN A 133 18.66 24.54 13.04
N GLU A 134 17.53 23.89 13.34
CA GLU A 134 16.28 24.54 13.76
C GLU A 134 16.29 25.00 15.23
N GLY A 135 17.40 24.80 15.97
CA GLY A 135 17.59 25.35 17.32
C GLY A 135 16.75 24.69 18.42
N LYS A 136 16.26 23.46 18.19
CA LYS A 136 15.38 22.74 19.10
C LYS A 136 16.15 21.97 20.19
N PRO A 137 15.56 21.71 21.37
CA PRO A 137 16.17 20.88 22.41
C PRO A 137 16.38 19.43 21.94
N GLU A 138 17.44 18.78 22.41
CA GLU A 138 17.89 17.43 21.98
C GLU A 138 16.80 16.34 22.09
N LYS A 139 16.02 16.35 23.18
CA LYS A 139 14.87 15.42 23.35
C LYS A 139 13.75 15.62 22.32
N ILE A 140 13.58 16.85 21.83
CA ILE A 140 12.60 17.17 20.78
C ILE A 140 13.14 16.76 19.41
N ILE A 141 14.44 16.93 19.19
CA ILE A 141 15.13 16.47 17.97
C ILE A 141 14.93 14.97 17.77
N GLN A 142 15.16 14.14 18.80
CA GLN A 142 15.00 12.69 18.68
C GLN A 142 13.59 12.28 18.25
N LYS A 143 12.55 12.76 18.95
CA LYS A 143 11.15 12.46 18.60
C LYS A 143 10.78 12.97 17.20
N MET A 144 11.34 14.10 16.80
CA MET A 144 11.08 14.71 15.50
C MET A 144 11.73 13.91 14.37
N VAL A 145 12.97 13.44 14.57
CA VAL A 145 13.65 12.55 13.62
C VAL A 145 12.92 11.23 13.49
N GLU A 146 12.45 10.63 14.59
CA GLU A 146 11.63 9.40 14.54
C GLU A 146 10.36 9.59 13.68
N GLY A 147 9.62 10.68 13.89
CA GLY A 147 8.43 10.98 13.09
C GLY A 147 8.74 11.26 11.62
N ARG A 148 9.86 11.93 11.31
CA ARG A 148 10.30 12.17 9.93
C ARG A 148 10.76 10.89 9.24
N ILE A 149 11.41 9.98 9.95
CA ILE A 149 11.77 8.65 9.46
C ILE A 149 10.53 7.81 9.19
N ASP A 150 9.52 7.85 10.05
CA ASP A 150 8.25 7.15 9.78
C ASP A 150 7.55 7.70 8.52
N LYS A 151 7.60 9.02 8.32
CA LYS A 151 7.11 9.65 7.08
C LYS A 151 7.91 9.20 5.86
N PHE A 152 9.23 9.11 5.97
CA PHE A 152 10.11 8.61 4.91
C PHE A 152 9.70 7.19 4.50
N PHE A 153 9.48 6.28 5.46
CA PHE A 153 8.98 4.93 5.15
C PHE A 153 7.60 4.94 4.48
N LYS A 154 6.68 5.81 4.92
CA LYS A 154 5.37 5.97 4.27
C LYS A 154 5.44 6.51 2.84
N GLU A 155 6.51 7.20 2.48
CA GLU A 155 6.73 7.69 1.12
C GLU A 155 7.35 6.60 0.23
N ILE A 156 8.35 5.88 0.72
CA ILE A 156 9.14 4.95 -0.11
C ILE A 156 8.68 3.49 -0.09
N CYS A 157 7.99 3.04 0.97
CA CYS A 157 7.57 1.64 1.13
C CYS A 157 6.10 1.45 0.75
N LEU A 158 5.85 0.61 -0.25
CA LEU A 158 4.50 0.33 -0.76
C LEU A 158 3.50 -0.08 0.34
N LEU A 159 3.88 -0.99 1.24
CA LEU A 159 2.98 -1.51 2.28
C LEU A 159 2.57 -0.45 3.32
N GLU A 160 3.40 0.59 3.50
CA GLU A 160 3.17 1.69 4.46
C GLU A 160 2.36 2.84 3.86
N GLN A 161 2.30 2.92 2.53
CA GLN A 161 1.60 3.99 1.84
C GLN A 161 0.09 3.93 2.09
N PRO A 162 -0.58 5.10 2.17
CA PRO A 162 -2.03 5.16 2.10
C PRO A 162 -2.51 4.63 0.75
N PHE A 163 -3.62 3.92 0.76
CA PHE A 163 -4.19 3.34 -0.45
C PHE A 163 -4.89 4.41 -1.29
N ILE A 164 -4.56 4.52 -2.57
CA ILE A 164 -5.05 5.61 -3.43
C ILE A 164 -6.58 5.66 -3.59
N LYS A 165 -7.29 4.54 -3.42
CA LYS A 165 -8.76 4.51 -3.49
C LYS A 165 -9.43 4.75 -2.14
N ASP A 166 -8.70 4.51 -1.05
CA ASP A 166 -9.17 4.68 0.31
C ASP A 166 -8.00 5.14 1.20
N PRO A 167 -7.75 6.46 1.28
CA PRO A 167 -6.60 7.01 1.99
C PRO A 167 -6.65 6.79 3.51
N ASP A 168 -7.79 6.38 4.06
CA ASP A 168 -7.95 6.08 5.49
C ASP A 168 -7.30 4.74 5.88
N MET A 169 -6.89 3.94 4.91
CA MET A 169 -6.16 2.69 5.12
C MET A 169 -4.83 2.63 4.37
N SER A 170 -3.88 1.88 4.91
CA SER A 170 -2.64 1.55 4.22
C SER A 170 -2.78 0.34 3.30
N VAL A 171 -1.84 0.19 2.36
CA VAL A 171 -1.76 -1.00 1.50
C VAL A 171 -1.61 -2.28 2.34
N GLN A 172 -0.84 -2.26 3.43
CA GLN A 172 -0.75 -3.41 4.34
C GLN A 172 -2.10 -3.79 4.94
N GLN A 173 -2.91 -2.81 5.34
CA GLN A 173 -4.25 -3.05 5.88
C GLN A 173 -5.16 -3.67 4.83
N LEU A 174 -5.14 -3.15 3.59
CA LEU A 174 -5.87 -3.73 2.46
C LEU A 174 -5.48 -5.21 2.23
N ILE A 175 -4.19 -5.52 2.24
CA ILE A 175 -3.70 -6.91 2.09
C ILE A 175 -4.21 -7.79 3.23
N ASN A 176 -4.16 -7.31 4.48
CA ASN A 176 -4.64 -8.06 5.64
C ASN A 176 -6.16 -8.34 5.56
N GLU A 177 -6.95 -7.35 5.13
CA GLU A 177 -8.39 -7.53 4.90
C GLU A 177 -8.65 -8.59 3.81
N LYS A 178 -7.86 -8.57 2.74
CA LYS A 178 -7.95 -9.57 1.66
C LYS A 178 -7.54 -10.97 2.12
N ILE A 179 -6.51 -11.11 2.95
CA ILE A 179 -6.13 -12.38 3.59
C ILE A 179 -7.24 -12.91 4.49
N ALA A 180 -7.89 -12.04 5.25
CA ALA A 180 -9.00 -12.43 6.12
C ALA A 180 -10.19 -12.96 5.31
N LYS A 181 -10.49 -12.30 4.19
CA LYS A 181 -11.62 -12.66 3.31
C LYS A 181 -11.36 -13.89 2.44
N ILE A 182 -10.19 -13.96 1.81
CA ILE A 182 -9.81 -15.05 0.90
C ILE A 182 -9.41 -16.30 1.69
N GLY A 183 -8.80 -16.12 2.87
CA GLY A 183 -8.39 -17.24 3.73
C GLY A 183 -7.02 -17.81 3.41
N GLU A 184 -6.26 -17.19 2.51
CA GLU A 184 -4.88 -17.56 2.17
C GLU A 184 -3.91 -16.42 2.51
N ASN A 185 -2.64 -16.76 2.74
CA ASN A 185 -1.56 -15.78 2.78
C ASN A 185 -1.45 -15.07 1.43
N ILE A 186 -1.27 -13.75 1.46
CA ILE A 186 -1.07 -12.93 0.26
C ILE A 186 0.17 -12.08 0.50
N SER A 187 1.10 -12.09 -0.46
CA SER A 187 2.33 -11.31 -0.34
C SER A 187 2.69 -10.65 -1.66
N ILE A 188 3.04 -9.37 -1.61
CA ILE A 188 3.68 -8.68 -2.72
C ILE A 188 5.16 -9.04 -2.69
N ARG A 189 5.67 -9.66 -3.77
CA ARG A 189 7.05 -10.16 -3.81
C ARG A 189 8.03 -9.14 -4.33
N ARG A 190 7.68 -8.48 -5.42
CA ARG A 190 8.49 -7.46 -6.10
C ARG A 190 7.64 -6.70 -7.10
N PHE A 191 8.09 -5.51 -7.46
CA PHE A 191 7.54 -4.76 -8.56
C PHE A 191 8.65 -4.04 -9.31
N VAL A 192 8.32 -3.55 -10.49
CA VAL A 192 9.10 -2.56 -11.22
C VAL A 192 8.14 -1.52 -11.77
N ARG A 193 8.56 -0.27 -11.71
CA ARG A 193 7.86 0.89 -12.25
C ARG A 193 8.80 1.61 -13.21
N TYR A 194 8.30 1.91 -14.39
CA TYR A 194 8.98 2.73 -15.39
C TYR A 194 8.20 4.01 -15.63
N GLU A 195 8.89 5.13 -15.74
CA GLU A 195 8.32 6.40 -16.16
C GLU A 195 9.09 6.98 -17.35
N LEU A 196 8.35 7.42 -18.37
CA LEU A 196 8.93 7.96 -19.60
C LEU A 196 9.75 9.23 -19.31
N GLY A 197 11.05 9.15 -19.60
CA GLY A 197 11.99 10.26 -19.42
C GLY A 197 12.56 10.38 -18.01
N GLU A 198 12.33 9.39 -17.15
CA GLU A 198 12.99 9.29 -15.85
C GLU A 198 14.52 9.27 -16.01
N GLY A 199 15.22 10.08 -15.22
CA GLY A 199 16.68 10.21 -15.26
C GLY A 199 17.25 11.02 -16.44
N LEU A 200 16.43 11.52 -17.36
CA LEU A 200 16.89 12.36 -18.47
C LEU A 200 16.70 13.85 -18.16
N GLN A 201 17.77 14.64 -18.31
CA GLN A 201 17.64 16.10 -18.35
C GLN A 201 16.92 16.49 -19.64
N LYS A 202 15.68 16.97 -19.52
CA LYS A 202 14.98 17.56 -20.66
C LYS A 202 15.73 18.82 -21.09
N ARG A 203 16.14 18.86 -22.36
CA ARG A 203 16.66 20.07 -22.97
C ARG A 203 15.57 21.14 -22.87
N GLN A 204 15.83 22.20 -22.12
CA GLN A 204 14.91 23.31 -21.94
C GLN A 204 15.17 24.29 -23.08
N ASP A 205 14.74 23.93 -24.29
CA ASP A 205 14.83 24.81 -25.44
C ASP A 205 13.74 25.88 -25.28
N ASP A 206 14.17 27.09 -24.93
CA ASP A 206 13.30 28.26 -24.94
C ASP A 206 13.07 28.65 -26.42
N LEU A 207 12.02 28.06 -26.99
CA LEU A 207 11.54 28.35 -28.34
C LEU A 207 11.42 29.86 -28.62
N ALA A 208 11.15 30.68 -27.60
CA ALA A 208 11.09 32.13 -27.78
C ALA A 208 12.47 32.74 -28.05
N SER A 209 13.52 32.30 -27.35
CA SER A 209 14.88 32.77 -27.60
C SER A 209 15.50 32.16 -28.86
N GLU A 210 15.13 30.94 -29.25
CA GLU A 210 15.49 30.38 -30.57
C GLU A 210 14.87 31.17 -31.72
N VAL A 211 13.56 31.49 -31.65
CA VAL A 211 12.87 32.28 -32.68
C VAL A 211 13.40 33.72 -32.73
N ALA A 212 13.71 34.32 -31.57
CA ALA A 212 14.33 35.65 -31.50
C ALA A 212 15.76 35.68 -32.06
N ALA A 213 16.53 34.60 -31.92
CA ALA A 213 17.86 34.48 -32.50
C ALA A 213 17.82 34.33 -34.03
N VAL A 214 16.83 33.61 -34.56
CA VAL A 214 16.65 33.45 -36.01
C VAL A 214 16.17 34.75 -36.68
N THR A 215 15.28 35.51 -36.02
CA THR A 215 14.76 36.79 -36.57
C THR A 215 15.73 37.96 -36.47
N LYS A 216 16.77 37.91 -35.62
CA LYS A 216 17.83 38.93 -35.56
C LYS A 216 18.89 38.80 -36.65
N ASN A 217 18.96 37.67 -37.36
CA ASN A 217 19.94 37.38 -38.39
C ASN A 217 19.38 37.52 -39.83
N CYS A 218 18.17 38.03 -39.98
CA CYS A 218 17.53 38.42 -41.25
C CYS A 218 17.37 39.94 -41.31
#